data_AF-A0A811YHS7-F1
#
_entry.id   AF-A0A811YHS7-F1
#
_cell.length_a   1.000
_cell.length_b   1.000
_cell.length_c   1.000
_cell.angle_alpha   90.00
_cell.angle_beta   90.00
_cell.angle_gamma   90.00
#
_symmetry.space_group_name_H-M   'P 1'
#
loop_
_entity.id
_entity.type
_entity.pdbx_description
1 polymer ?
#
loop_
_entity_poly.entity_id
_entity_poly.type
_entity_poly.pdbx_seq_one_letter_code
_entity_poly.pdbx_strand_id
1 'polypeptide(L)'
;MPPLWALLALGGLRLGVGVNLQPQLASVTFATNNPTLTTVALEKPLCMFDSAATLNGTYEIYLYVLVNLASSRNASVQDGARAPLSSTVQQTEGGRTGPYKAAAFGLIPCSDLPSLDAVGDVARASEILNAYLVRVGANGTCQSDPNFGGLCNAPLSAATEYRFKYVLVNMSTGLVQDQTLWSDPIRTNRPTPYVAIDTWPGRRSGGMIVITSILGSLPFFLLVAFAGAVVLSLLDTGSSDQETRTHDSQITQEAVPRSLGTSEAVYTSVNRGPPLDRAEVYTSKLQD
;
A
#
# COMPACT_ATOMS: atom_id res chain seq x y z
N MET A 1 67.61 -18.80 19.65
CA MET A 1 67.56 -18.76 18.17
C MET A 1 67.79 -20.18 17.66
N PRO A 2 67.04 -20.74 16.70
CA PRO A 2 65.68 -20.47 16.18
C PRO A 2 64.81 -21.78 16.25
N PRO A 3 63.81 -22.09 15.38
CA PRO A 3 62.41 -21.67 15.54
C PRO A 3 61.32 -22.77 15.40
N LEU A 4 60.19 -22.53 16.07
CA LEU A 4 58.79 -22.53 15.61
C LEU A 4 58.39 -23.33 14.34
N TRP A 5 57.59 -24.41 14.50
CA TRP A 5 56.59 -24.87 13.49
C TRP A 5 55.40 -25.52 14.22
N ALA A 6 54.33 -24.74 14.42
CA ALA A 6 53.01 -25.26 14.79
C ALA A 6 52.08 -25.10 13.58
N LEU A 7 51.74 -26.23 12.94
CA LEU A 7 50.74 -26.28 11.87
C LEU A 7 49.34 -26.22 12.50
N LEU A 8 48.74 -25.03 12.50
CA LEU A 8 47.30 -24.86 12.73
C LEU A 8 46.55 -25.25 11.46
N ALA A 9 45.87 -26.39 11.50
CA ALA A 9 44.86 -26.74 10.51
C ALA A 9 43.67 -25.80 10.66
N LEU A 10 43.55 -24.82 9.76
CA LEU A 10 42.29 -24.10 9.55
C LEU A 10 41.28 -25.04 8.89
N GLY A 11 40.61 -25.85 9.71
CA GLY A 11 39.34 -26.45 9.35
C GLY A 11 38.31 -25.33 9.24
N GLY A 12 37.99 -24.93 8.01
CA GLY A 12 36.99 -23.92 7.72
C GLY A 12 35.64 -24.31 8.34
N LEU A 13 35.29 -23.69 9.46
CA LEU A 13 33.91 -23.58 9.88
C LEU A 13 33.18 -22.78 8.80
N ARG A 14 32.57 -23.49 7.84
CA ARG A 14 31.35 -23.02 7.20
C ARG A 14 30.27 -23.00 8.28
N LEU A 15 30.31 -21.99 9.15
CA LEU A 15 29.13 -21.52 9.86
C LEU A 15 28.17 -21.04 8.77
N GLY A 16 27.30 -21.94 8.31
CA GLY A 16 26.09 -21.53 7.64
C GLY A 16 25.37 -20.61 8.61
N VAL A 17 25.37 -19.31 8.31
CA VAL A 17 24.53 -18.36 9.00
C VAL A 17 23.11 -18.79 8.67
N GLY A 18 22.51 -19.59 9.55
CA GLY A 18 21.08 -19.83 9.55
C GLY A 18 20.44 -18.48 9.77
N VAL A 19 20.07 -17.80 8.68
CA VAL A 19 19.24 -16.61 8.75
C VAL A 19 17.95 -17.06 9.42
N ASN A 20 17.68 -16.51 10.60
CA ASN A 20 16.51 -16.85 11.39
C ASN A 20 15.32 -16.18 10.70
N LEU A 21 14.81 -16.85 9.66
CA LEU A 21 13.76 -16.33 8.79
C LEU A 21 12.42 -16.39 9.52
N GLN A 22 11.63 -15.35 9.34
CA GLN A 22 10.30 -15.20 9.92
C GLN A 22 9.29 -14.93 8.79
N PRO A 23 8.02 -15.36 8.92
CA PRO A 23 6.99 -15.06 7.94
C PRO A 23 6.81 -13.55 7.76
N GLN A 24 6.64 -13.11 6.51
CA GLN A 24 6.49 -11.71 6.14
C GLN A 24 5.17 -11.51 5.38
N LEU A 25 4.67 -10.27 5.43
CA LEU A 25 3.53 -9.86 4.61
C LEU A 25 3.89 -9.98 3.13
N ALA A 26 2.92 -10.42 2.33
CA ALA A 26 3.05 -10.39 0.89
C ALA A 26 3.32 -8.97 0.39
N SER A 27 4.29 -8.83 -0.53
CA SER A 27 4.56 -7.57 -1.22
C SER A 27 3.28 -6.92 -1.76
N VAL A 28 3.22 -5.59 -1.68
CA VAL A 28 2.12 -4.77 -2.19
C VAL A 28 1.87 -4.94 -3.68
N THR A 29 2.88 -5.42 -4.42
CA THR A 29 2.78 -5.77 -5.85
C THR A 29 1.84 -6.95 -6.09
N PHE A 30 1.76 -7.89 -5.16
CA PHE A 30 0.94 -9.10 -5.28
C PHE A 30 -0.36 -9.03 -4.47
N ALA A 31 -0.36 -8.29 -3.36
CA ALA A 31 -1.53 -8.14 -2.50
C ALA A 31 -1.69 -6.68 -2.06
N THR A 32 -2.40 -5.88 -2.86
CA THR A 32 -2.78 -4.52 -2.49
C THR A 32 -3.75 -4.53 -1.29
N ASN A 33 -3.61 -3.56 -0.37
CA ASN A 33 -4.43 -3.44 0.84
C ASN A 33 -4.36 -4.65 1.79
N ASN A 34 -3.15 -5.18 1.98
CA ASN A 34 -2.85 -6.27 2.90
C ASN A 34 -2.16 -5.71 4.17
N PRO A 35 -2.60 -6.04 5.40
CA PRO A 35 -3.77 -6.82 5.79
C PRO A 35 -5.13 -6.20 5.44
N THR A 36 -6.17 -7.03 5.41
CA THR A 36 -7.57 -6.60 5.31
C THR A 36 -8.26 -6.65 6.68
N LEU A 37 -9.59 -6.48 6.72
CA LEU A 37 -10.41 -6.62 7.93
C LEU A 37 -10.29 -8.02 8.56
N THR A 38 -10.31 -9.07 7.72
CA THR A 38 -10.45 -10.46 8.15
C THR A 38 -9.41 -11.39 7.53
N THR A 39 -8.55 -10.89 6.65
CA THR A 39 -7.54 -11.71 5.95
C THR A 39 -6.16 -11.06 5.97
N VAL A 40 -5.14 -11.91 6.00
CA VAL A 40 -3.73 -11.55 5.86
C VAL A 40 -3.13 -12.41 4.76
N ALA A 41 -2.44 -11.81 3.80
CA ALA A 41 -1.65 -12.53 2.81
C ALA A 41 -0.17 -12.52 3.22
N LEU A 42 0.44 -13.69 3.23
CA LEU A 42 1.86 -13.88 3.57
C LEU A 42 2.59 -14.46 2.37
N GLU A 43 3.87 -14.15 2.25
CA GLU A 43 4.76 -14.88 1.36
C GLU A 43 4.99 -16.29 1.89
N LYS A 44 4.87 -17.29 1.01
CA LYS A 44 5.23 -18.66 1.30
C LYS A 44 6.74 -18.75 1.55
N PRO A 45 7.19 -19.71 2.38
CA PRO A 45 8.59 -19.84 2.77
C PRO A 45 9.41 -20.53 1.66
N LEU A 46 9.46 -19.89 0.49
CA LEU A 46 10.22 -20.34 -0.66
C LEU A 46 11.71 -20.35 -0.31
N CYS A 47 12.39 -21.46 -0.56
CA CYS A 47 13.81 -21.63 -0.27
C CYS A 47 14.25 -21.47 1.19
N MET A 48 13.31 -21.49 2.12
CA MET A 48 13.60 -21.34 3.54
C MET A 48 13.97 -22.66 4.21
N PHE A 49 13.32 -23.75 3.79
CA PHE A 49 13.49 -25.08 4.38
C PHE A 49 14.41 -25.99 3.56
N ASP A 50 15.00 -25.48 2.48
CA ASP A 50 15.92 -26.24 1.65
C ASP A 50 17.24 -26.41 2.41
N SER A 51 17.37 -27.56 3.06
CA SER A 51 18.57 -27.94 3.79
C SER A 51 19.64 -28.34 2.79
N ALA A 52 20.92 -28.06 3.07
CA ALA A 52 22.03 -28.55 2.23
C ALA A 52 22.09 -30.09 2.10
N ALA A 53 21.30 -30.82 2.90
CA ALA A 53 21.05 -32.24 2.75
C ALA A 53 19.73 -32.46 2.01
N THR A 54 19.74 -33.32 0.99
CA THR A 54 18.54 -33.73 0.24
C THR A 54 17.45 -34.21 1.19
N LEU A 55 16.34 -33.47 1.24
CA LEU A 55 15.14 -33.85 1.98
C LEU A 55 14.52 -35.09 1.33
N ASN A 56 14.72 -36.26 1.94
CA ASN A 56 14.16 -37.52 1.45
C ASN A 56 12.76 -37.76 2.03
N GLY A 57 11.75 -37.77 1.17
CA GLY A 57 10.36 -38.09 1.54
C GLY A 57 9.37 -36.99 1.15
N THR A 58 8.13 -37.16 1.55
CA THR A 58 7.05 -36.18 1.33
C THR A 58 6.95 -35.24 2.52
N TYR A 59 6.98 -33.94 2.25
CA TYR A 59 6.93 -32.89 3.26
C TYR A 59 5.76 -31.95 3.02
N GLU A 60 5.13 -31.52 4.11
CA GLU A 60 4.15 -30.43 4.09
C GLU A 60 4.60 -29.29 5.01
N ILE A 61 4.20 -28.09 4.64
CA ILE A 61 4.36 -26.89 5.45
C ILE A 61 3.03 -26.58 6.11
N TYR A 62 3.02 -26.48 7.43
CA TYR A 62 1.88 -26.02 8.21
C TYR A 62 2.08 -24.56 8.59
N LEU A 63 1.03 -23.75 8.40
CA LEU A 63 0.99 -22.37 8.84
C LEU A 63 0.17 -22.28 10.12
N TYR A 64 0.82 -21.85 11.20
CA TYR A 64 0.18 -21.58 12.48
C TYR A 64 -0.10 -20.11 12.70
N VAL A 65 -1.19 -19.83 13.38
CA VAL A 65 -1.66 -18.48 13.70
C VAL A 65 -1.90 -18.37 15.20
N LEU A 66 -1.46 -17.27 15.79
CA LEU A 66 -1.63 -16.95 17.21
C LEU A 66 -1.94 -15.46 17.37
N VAL A 67 -2.83 -15.09 18.30
CA VAL A 67 -3.02 -13.68 18.68
C VAL A 67 -1.79 -13.21 19.47
N ASN A 68 -1.23 -12.04 19.15
CA ASN A 68 -0.01 -11.51 19.77
C ASN A 68 -0.10 -11.42 21.32
N LEU A 69 -1.30 -11.21 21.85
CA LEU A 69 -1.58 -11.13 23.29
C LEU A 69 -1.64 -12.49 23.99
N ALA A 70 -1.64 -13.61 23.24
CA ALA A 70 -1.59 -14.92 23.85
C ALA A 70 -0.26 -15.11 24.58
N SER A 71 -0.33 -15.55 25.84
CA SER A 71 0.82 -15.81 26.70
C SER A 71 1.92 -16.57 25.95
N SER A 72 3.17 -16.09 26.03
CA SER A 72 4.34 -16.76 25.45
C SER A 72 4.50 -18.21 25.92
N ARG A 73 3.87 -18.59 27.05
CA ARG A 73 3.84 -19.98 27.55
C ARG A 73 3.12 -20.94 26.61
N ASN A 74 2.20 -20.46 25.78
CA ASN A 74 1.38 -21.29 24.89
C ASN A 74 1.79 -21.16 23.41
N ALA A 75 2.94 -20.55 23.09
CA ALA A 75 3.35 -20.30 21.71
C ALA A 75 4.02 -21.50 21.00
N SER A 76 4.09 -22.67 21.65
CA SER A 76 4.60 -23.89 21.01
C SER A 76 3.60 -24.40 19.98
N VAL A 77 4.11 -24.84 18.83
CA VAL A 77 3.34 -25.42 17.71
C VAL A 77 3.48 -26.94 17.61
N GLN A 78 4.21 -27.54 18.56
CA GLN A 78 4.45 -28.97 18.64
C GLN A 78 4.32 -29.46 20.09
N ASP A 79 4.05 -30.75 20.25
CA ASP A 79 3.98 -31.42 21.54
C ASP A 79 5.36 -31.91 22.04
N GLY A 80 5.38 -32.59 23.19
CA GLY A 80 6.60 -33.15 23.77
C GLY A 80 7.24 -34.26 22.92
N ALA A 81 6.49 -34.89 22.02
CA ALA A 81 6.96 -35.91 21.08
C ALA A 81 7.42 -35.31 19.73
N ARG A 82 7.41 -33.98 19.59
CA ARG A 82 7.68 -33.23 18.34
C ARG A 82 6.63 -33.44 17.25
N ALA A 83 5.44 -33.93 17.60
CA ALA A 83 4.33 -33.95 16.67
C ALA A 83 3.72 -32.54 16.56
N PRO A 84 3.34 -32.10 15.35
CA PRO A 84 2.71 -30.79 15.15
C PRO A 84 1.32 -30.77 15.82
N LEU A 85 0.98 -29.65 16.47
CA LEU A 85 -0.34 -29.49 17.10
C LEU A 85 -1.45 -29.51 16.06
N SER A 86 -2.51 -30.27 16.30
CA SER A 86 -3.71 -30.33 15.46
C SER A 86 -4.84 -29.40 15.93
N SER A 87 -4.48 -28.35 16.68
CA SER A 87 -5.43 -27.38 17.24
C SER A 87 -6.15 -26.61 16.13
N THR A 88 -7.46 -26.47 16.29
CA THR A 88 -8.35 -25.75 15.36
C THR A 88 -8.61 -24.32 15.81
N VAL A 89 -9.15 -23.51 14.90
CA VAL A 89 -9.52 -22.12 15.19
C VAL A 89 -10.58 -22.04 16.31
N GLN A 90 -11.53 -22.98 16.37
CA GLN A 90 -12.56 -23.01 17.41
C GLN A 90 -11.96 -23.37 18.78
N GLN A 91 -11.12 -24.40 18.84
CA GLN A 91 -10.49 -24.86 20.08
C GLN A 91 -9.58 -23.80 20.72
N THR A 92 -9.06 -22.88 19.91
CA THR A 92 -8.12 -21.84 20.36
C THR A 92 -8.75 -20.46 20.49
N GLU A 93 -10.09 -20.37 20.35
CA GLU A 93 -10.82 -19.09 20.35
C GLU A 93 -10.24 -18.08 19.33
N GLY A 94 -9.96 -18.54 18.11
CA GLY A 94 -9.34 -17.71 17.09
C GLY A 94 -7.86 -17.40 17.33
N GLY A 95 -7.16 -18.27 18.06
CA GLY A 95 -5.75 -18.11 18.40
C GLY A 95 -5.47 -17.32 19.68
N ARG A 96 -6.48 -17.10 20.53
CA ARG A 96 -6.33 -16.34 21.80
C ARG A 96 -5.74 -17.19 22.92
N THR A 97 -6.06 -18.49 22.95
CA THR A 97 -5.61 -19.40 24.02
C THR A 97 -4.37 -20.21 23.63
N GLY A 98 -4.04 -20.28 22.34
CA GLY A 98 -2.87 -20.98 21.79
C GLY A 98 -2.87 -20.97 20.26
N PRO A 99 -1.80 -21.42 19.60
CA PRO A 99 -1.71 -21.41 18.14
C PRO A 99 -2.65 -22.47 17.54
N TYR A 100 -3.21 -22.17 16.37
CA TYR A 100 -3.96 -23.13 15.58
C TYR A 100 -3.39 -23.26 14.17
N LYS A 101 -3.59 -24.43 13.56
CA LYS A 101 -3.20 -24.69 12.18
C LYS A 101 -4.22 -24.02 11.24
N ALA A 102 -3.80 -23.05 10.46
CA ALA A 102 -4.67 -22.27 9.57
C ALA A 102 -4.57 -22.69 8.10
N ALA A 103 -3.39 -23.12 7.65
CA ALA A 103 -3.18 -23.63 6.30
C ALA A 103 -2.17 -24.78 6.29
N ALA A 104 -2.25 -25.61 5.25
CA ALA A 104 -1.27 -26.63 4.91
C ALA A 104 -1.03 -26.60 3.39
N PHE A 105 0.22 -26.73 2.97
CA PHE A 105 0.59 -26.79 1.56
C PHE A 105 1.92 -27.55 1.38
N GLY A 106 2.14 -28.11 0.20
CA GLY A 106 3.37 -28.83 -0.12
C GLY A 106 4.60 -27.92 -0.14
N LEU A 107 5.77 -28.49 0.17
CA LEU A 107 7.05 -27.85 -0.04
C LEU A 107 7.35 -27.73 -1.54
N ILE A 108 7.67 -26.51 -2.00
CA ILE A 108 8.13 -26.26 -3.37
C ILE A 108 9.67 -26.24 -3.35
N PRO A 109 10.36 -27.12 -4.11
CA PRO A 109 11.81 -27.09 -4.21
C PRO A 109 12.31 -25.77 -4.82
N CYS A 110 13.46 -25.28 -4.36
CA CYS A 110 14.06 -24.06 -4.93
C CYS A 110 14.34 -24.13 -6.42
N SER A 111 14.70 -25.32 -6.90
CA SER A 111 15.00 -25.56 -8.30
C SER A 111 13.77 -25.52 -9.20
N ASP A 112 12.56 -25.55 -8.63
CA ASP A 112 11.29 -25.65 -9.36
C ASP A 112 10.35 -24.48 -9.01
N LEU A 113 10.93 -23.30 -8.81
CA LEU A 113 10.15 -22.09 -8.60
C LEU A 113 9.43 -21.70 -9.90
N PRO A 114 8.14 -21.33 -9.83
CA PRO A 114 7.42 -20.84 -11.01
C PRO A 114 8.10 -19.60 -11.61
N SER A 115 7.77 -19.24 -12.85
CA SER A 115 8.09 -17.92 -13.38
C SER A 115 6.99 -16.91 -13.01
N LEU A 116 7.40 -15.69 -12.67
CA LEU A 116 6.50 -14.55 -12.43
C LEU A 116 6.15 -13.79 -13.73
N ASP A 117 6.71 -14.17 -14.88
CA ASP A 117 6.57 -13.44 -16.14
C ASP A 117 5.11 -13.38 -16.63
N ALA A 118 4.29 -14.36 -16.23
CA ALA A 118 2.88 -14.47 -16.60
C ALA A 118 1.91 -13.94 -15.52
N VAL A 119 2.37 -13.27 -14.46
CA VAL A 119 1.47 -12.72 -13.41
C VAL A 119 0.48 -11.68 -13.97
N GLY A 120 0.84 -11.03 -15.07
CA GLY A 120 -0.06 -10.11 -15.79
C GLY A 120 -1.18 -10.81 -16.58
N ASP A 121 -1.07 -12.13 -16.81
CA ASP A 121 -2.14 -12.91 -17.44
C ASP A 121 -3.19 -13.27 -16.38
N VAL A 122 -4.34 -12.61 -16.48
CA VAL A 122 -5.47 -12.76 -15.55
C VAL A 122 -5.93 -14.22 -15.43
N ALA A 123 -5.80 -15.02 -16.49
CA ALA A 123 -6.21 -16.42 -16.48
C ALA A 123 -5.29 -17.29 -15.61
N ARG A 124 -4.02 -16.90 -15.46
CA ARG A 124 -2.99 -17.65 -14.71
C ARG A 124 -2.62 -17.00 -13.38
N ALA A 125 -3.02 -15.74 -13.17
CA ALA A 125 -2.67 -14.96 -11.99
C ALA A 125 -3.00 -15.69 -10.68
N SER A 126 -4.17 -16.34 -10.57
CA SER A 126 -4.54 -17.06 -9.34
C SER A 126 -3.65 -18.26 -9.05
N GLU A 127 -3.26 -19.02 -10.09
CA GLU A 127 -2.37 -20.17 -9.97
C GLU A 127 -0.98 -19.71 -9.54
N ILE A 128 -0.45 -18.69 -10.22
CA ILE A 128 0.88 -18.15 -9.92
C ILE A 128 0.90 -17.56 -8.51
N LEU A 129 -0.07 -16.71 -8.15
CA LEU A 129 -0.16 -16.14 -6.80
C LEU A 129 -0.29 -17.22 -5.72
N ASN A 130 -1.02 -18.31 -5.98
CA ASN A 130 -1.11 -19.42 -5.03
C ASN A 130 0.23 -20.15 -4.83
N ALA A 131 1.16 -20.10 -5.80
CA ALA A 131 2.50 -20.66 -5.63
C ALA A 131 3.39 -19.82 -4.69
N TYR A 132 3.21 -18.48 -4.68
CA TYR A 132 4.02 -17.56 -3.87
C TYR A 132 3.38 -17.13 -2.56
N LEU A 133 2.05 -17.12 -2.49
CA LEU A 133 1.32 -16.53 -1.38
C LEU A 133 0.44 -17.55 -0.66
N VAL A 134 0.20 -17.29 0.60
CA VAL A 134 -0.84 -17.93 1.39
C VAL A 134 -1.73 -16.87 2.02
N ARG A 135 -3.03 -16.97 1.81
CA ARG A 135 -4.03 -16.07 2.41
C ARG A 135 -4.66 -16.76 3.62
N VAL A 136 -4.46 -16.20 4.80
CA VAL A 136 -5.15 -16.59 6.03
C VAL A 136 -6.47 -15.82 6.14
N GLY A 137 -7.53 -16.48 6.59
CA GLY A 137 -8.84 -15.87 6.83
C GLY A 137 -9.83 -15.97 5.67
N ALA A 138 -9.52 -16.76 4.63
CA ALA A 138 -10.28 -16.76 3.38
C ALA A 138 -11.58 -17.58 3.43
N ASN A 139 -11.77 -18.48 4.41
CA ASN A 139 -12.85 -19.47 4.40
C ASN A 139 -13.87 -19.21 5.52
N GLY A 140 -14.91 -18.43 5.23
CA GLY A 140 -16.01 -18.19 6.17
C GLY A 140 -16.93 -19.38 6.40
N THR A 141 -17.05 -20.29 5.43
CA THR A 141 -18.06 -21.36 5.47
C THR A 141 -17.71 -22.45 6.48
N CYS A 142 -16.41 -22.66 6.74
CA CYS A 142 -15.95 -23.70 7.68
C CYS A 142 -16.32 -23.42 9.15
N GLN A 143 -16.77 -22.21 9.50
CA GLN A 143 -17.31 -21.93 10.83
C GLN A 143 -18.79 -22.29 10.96
N SER A 144 -19.55 -22.24 9.86
CA SER A 144 -21.00 -22.43 9.87
C SER A 144 -21.43 -23.81 9.39
N ASP A 145 -20.61 -24.49 8.58
CA ASP A 145 -20.91 -25.82 8.04
C ASP A 145 -20.46 -26.93 9.01
N PRO A 146 -21.38 -27.69 9.62
CA PRO A 146 -21.03 -28.78 10.53
C PRO A 146 -20.39 -29.98 9.80
N ASN A 147 -20.51 -30.07 8.48
CA ASN A 147 -19.96 -31.16 7.67
C ASN A 147 -18.64 -30.79 6.99
N PHE A 148 -18.01 -29.68 7.39
CA PHE A 148 -16.76 -29.23 6.78
C PHE A 148 -15.62 -30.24 7.04
N GLY A 149 -15.25 -30.99 6.01
CA GLY A 149 -14.24 -32.06 6.10
C GLY A 149 -12.78 -31.64 5.95
N GLY A 150 -12.49 -30.33 5.93
CA GLY A 150 -11.16 -29.79 5.62
C GLY A 150 -10.48 -29.03 6.77
N LEU A 151 -9.30 -28.47 6.48
CA LEU A 151 -8.65 -27.51 7.37
C LEU A 151 -9.36 -26.16 7.32
N CYS A 152 -9.84 -25.67 8.46
CA CYS A 152 -10.64 -24.45 8.53
C CYS A 152 -9.76 -23.19 8.59
N ASN A 153 -9.64 -22.52 7.45
CA ASN A 153 -8.95 -21.22 7.31
C ASN A 153 -9.90 -20.05 7.59
N ALA A 154 -10.44 -19.99 8.81
CA ALA A 154 -11.54 -19.09 9.14
C ALA A 154 -11.14 -17.61 9.22
N PRO A 155 -12.07 -16.66 8.94
CA PRO A 155 -11.83 -15.23 9.00
C PRO A 155 -11.18 -14.78 10.31
N LEU A 156 -10.15 -13.94 10.19
CA LEU A 156 -9.48 -13.31 11.31
C LEU A 156 -10.36 -12.23 11.93
N SER A 157 -10.13 -11.94 13.22
CA SER A 157 -10.81 -10.85 13.90
C SER A 157 -10.26 -9.49 13.47
N ALA A 158 -11.14 -8.52 13.32
CA ALA A 158 -10.80 -7.14 13.00
C ALA A 158 -9.93 -6.47 14.08
N ALA A 159 -9.12 -5.49 13.68
CA ALA A 159 -8.30 -4.66 14.57
C ALA A 159 -7.44 -5.46 15.58
N THR A 160 -7.05 -6.69 15.23
CA THR A 160 -6.38 -7.66 16.10
C THR A 160 -4.99 -7.95 15.57
N GLU A 161 -4.00 -8.02 16.46
CA GLU A 161 -2.62 -8.39 16.12
C GLU A 161 -2.44 -9.90 16.17
N TYR A 162 -1.96 -10.45 15.06
CA TYR A 162 -1.64 -11.86 14.90
C TYR A 162 -0.15 -12.06 14.64
N ARG A 163 0.35 -13.24 15.00
CA ARG A 163 1.66 -13.75 14.63
C ARG A 163 1.49 -15.04 13.86
N PHE A 164 2.43 -15.29 12.97
CA PHE A 164 2.42 -16.41 12.05
C PHE A 164 3.71 -17.21 12.15
N LYS A 165 3.65 -18.52 11.92
CA LYS A 165 4.81 -19.41 11.93
C LYS A 165 4.66 -20.52 10.90
N TYR A 166 5.71 -20.77 10.14
CA TYR A 166 5.76 -21.93 9.25
C TYR A 166 6.49 -23.09 9.94
N VAL A 167 5.96 -24.30 9.75
CA VAL A 167 6.49 -25.53 10.32
C VAL A 167 6.59 -26.57 9.21
N LEU A 168 7.79 -27.12 9.01
CA LEU A 168 8.03 -28.21 8.08
C LEU A 168 7.77 -29.55 8.79
N VAL A 169 6.86 -30.35 8.22
CA VAL A 169 6.48 -31.65 8.75
C VAL A 169 6.85 -32.72 7.75
N ASN A 170 7.53 -33.77 8.22
CA ASN A 170 7.75 -34.97 7.43
C ASN A 170 6.52 -35.85 7.51
N MET A 171 5.86 -36.09 6.38
CA MET A 171 4.58 -36.81 6.35
C MET A 171 4.75 -38.32 6.59
N SER A 172 5.95 -38.87 6.38
CA SER A 172 6.25 -40.28 6.66
C SER A 172 6.38 -40.55 8.16
N THR A 173 6.95 -39.60 8.92
CA THR A 173 7.14 -39.75 10.38
C THR A 173 6.06 -39.05 11.19
N GLY A 174 5.35 -38.08 10.61
CA GLY A 174 4.40 -37.22 11.31
C GLY A 174 5.05 -36.21 12.26
N LEU A 175 6.37 -36.00 12.16
CA LEU A 175 7.13 -35.15 13.08
C LEU A 175 7.55 -33.83 12.44
N VAL A 176 7.65 -32.81 13.28
CA VAL A 176 8.25 -31.52 12.91
C VAL A 176 9.74 -31.72 12.68
N GLN A 177 10.21 -31.30 11.50
CA GLN A 177 11.61 -31.33 11.10
C GLN A 177 12.28 -29.99 11.30
N ASP A 178 11.59 -28.91 10.92
CA ASP A 178 12.11 -27.56 11.02
C ASP A 178 10.96 -26.55 11.17
N GLN A 179 11.28 -25.33 11.61
CA GLN A 179 10.30 -24.27 11.84
C GLN A 179 10.94 -22.89 11.80
N THR A 180 10.16 -21.88 11.40
CA THR A 180 10.60 -20.48 11.38
C THR A 180 10.55 -19.86 12.77
N LEU A 181 11.06 -18.64 12.92
CA LEU A 181 10.60 -17.78 14.01
C LEU A 181 9.12 -17.42 13.82
N TRP A 182 8.49 -16.98 14.91
CA TRP A 182 7.22 -16.27 14.81
C TRP A 182 7.45 -14.94 14.08
N SER A 183 6.51 -14.54 13.22
CA SER A 183 6.52 -13.23 12.59
C SER A 183 6.44 -12.11 13.62
N ASP A 184 6.80 -10.90 13.19
CA ASP A 184 6.37 -9.69 13.88
C ASP A 184 4.82 -9.63 13.97
N PRO A 185 4.28 -8.92 14.97
CA PRO A 185 2.84 -8.74 15.08
C PRO A 185 2.27 -8.01 13.85
N ILE A 186 1.33 -8.65 13.18
CA ILE A 186 0.62 -8.10 12.02
C ILE A 186 -0.81 -7.79 12.43
N ARG A 187 -1.21 -6.53 12.29
CA ARG A 187 -2.53 -6.05 12.69
C ARG A 187 -3.51 -6.06 11.54
N THR A 188 -4.67 -6.71 11.72
CA THR A 188 -5.80 -6.60 10.78
C THR A 188 -6.41 -5.20 10.82
N ASN A 189 -6.96 -4.75 9.70
CA ASN A 189 -7.50 -3.40 9.60
C ASN A 189 -8.78 -3.23 10.44
N ARG A 190 -9.02 -1.99 10.87
CA ARG A 190 -10.30 -1.58 11.45
C ARG A 190 -11.23 -1.13 10.32
N PRO A 191 -12.48 -1.61 10.26
CA PRO A 191 -13.40 -1.11 9.26
C PRO A 191 -13.73 0.35 9.59
N THR A 192 -13.64 1.23 8.59
CA THR A 192 -14.25 2.55 8.68
C THR A 192 -15.75 2.35 8.84
N PRO A 193 -16.38 2.89 9.89
CA PRO A 193 -17.81 2.72 10.08
C PRO A 193 -18.55 3.39 8.92
N TYR A 194 -19.64 2.78 8.45
CA TYR A 194 -20.41 3.27 7.31
C TYR A 194 -20.85 4.73 7.48
N VAL A 195 -21.15 5.15 8.70
CA VAL A 195 -21.54 6.53 9.04
C VAL A 195 -20.42 7.56 8.84
N ALA A 196 -19.16 7.11 8.83
CA ALA A 196 -18.00 7.96 8.56
C ALA A 196 -17.62 7.97 7.07
N ILE A 197 -18.27 7.14 6.23
CA ILE A 197 -18.08 7.16 4.79
C ILE A 197 -18.92 8.32 4.25
N ASP A 198 -18.26 9.43 3.96
CA ASP A 198 -18.86 10.54 3.24
C ASP A 198 -19.18 10.10 1.81
N THR A 199 -20.46 9.85 1.55
CA THR A 199 -20.99 9.50 0.22
C THR A 199 -21.38 10.74 -0.57
N TRP A 200 -21.18 11.95 -0.03
CA TRP A 200 -21.62 13.19 -0.67
C TRP A 200 -20.86 13.44 -1.99
N PRO A 201 -21.55 13.49 -3.15
CA PRO A 201 -20.92 13.70 -4.44
C PRO A 201 -20.20 15.05 -4.57
N GLY A 202 -20.58 16.04 -3.75
CA GLY A 202 -20.11 17.42 -3.85
C GLY A 202 -18.63 17.63 -3.54
N ARG A 203 -17.98 16.79 -2.72
CA ARG A 203 -16.54 16.98 -2.42
C ARG A 203 -15.62 16.61 -3.59
N ARG A 204 -16.08 15.77 -4.52
CA ARG A 204 -15.31 15.40 -5.73
C ARG A 204 -15.80 16.07 -7.01
N SER A 205 -17.03 16.60 -7.03
CA SER A 205 -17.64 17.21 -8.22
C SER A 205 -17.91 18.72 -8.11
N GLY A 206 -17.87 19.31 -6.90
CA GLY A 206 -18.19 20.72 -6.70
C GLY A 206 -17.34 21.67 -7.56
N GLY A 207 -16.03 21.44 -7.64
CA GLY A 207 -15.15 22.23 -8.49
C GLY A 207 -15.49 22.12 -9.99
N MET A 208 -15.81 20.91 -10.46
CA MET A 208 -16.18 20.67 -11.86
C MET A 208 -17.52 21.34 -12.21
N ILE A 209 -18.49 21.31 -11.29
CA ILE A 209 -19.79 21.99 -11.46
C ILE A 209 -19.62 23.51 -11.50
N VAL A 210 -18.78 24.07 -10.62
CA VAL A 210 -18.51 25.52 -10.61
C VAL A 210 -17.79 25.94 -11.90
N ILE A 211 -16.78 25.20 -12.34
CA ILE A 211 -16.03 25.51 -13.57
C ILE A 211 -16.95 25.44 -14.79
N THR A 212 -17.78 24.39 -14.90
CA THR A 212 -18.71 24.23 -16.03
C THR A 212 -19.80 25.31 -16.04
N SER A 213 -20.29 25.75 -14.88
CA SER A 213 -21.23 26.86 -14.77
C SER A 213 -20.64 28.20 -15.23
N ILE A 214 -19.39 28.49 -14.84
CA ILE A 214 -18.69 29.72 -15.27
C ILE A 214 -18.44 29.68 -16.78
N LEU A 215 -17.87 28.59 -17.31
CA LEU A 215 -17.61 28.45 -18.75
C LEU A 215 -18.90 28.50 -19.59
N GLY A 216 -20.01 27.97 -19.07
CA GLY A 216 -21.31 27.98 -19.76
C GLY A 216 -21.99 29.36 -19.76
N SER A 217 -21.82 30.17 -18.72
CA SER A 217 -22.49 31.48 -18.60
C SER A 217 -21.69 32.65 -19.19
N LEU A 218 -20.37 32.57 -19.22
CA LEU A 218 -19.48 33.59 -19.78
C LEU A 218 -19.80 34.01 -21.24
N PRO A 219 -20.09 33.11 -22.20
CA PRO A 219 -20.43 33.54 -23.56
C PRO A 219 -21.74 34.34 -23.63
N PHE A 220 -22.72 34.05 -22.76
CA PHE A 220 -23.97 34.81 -22.70
C PHE A 220 -23.71 36.25 -22.24
N PHE A 221 -22.92 36.44 -21.18
CA PHE A 221 -22.55 37.78 -20.72
C PHE A 221 -21.73 38.55 -21.76
N LEU A 222 -20.81 37.87 -22.47
CA LEU A 222 -20.07 38.49 -23.57
C LEU A 222 -20.98 38.95 -24.71
N LEU A 223 -22.00 38.16 -25.07
CA LEU A 223 -22.96 38.55 -26.11
C LEU A 223 -23.80 39.76 -25.69
N VAL A 224 -24.27 39.81 -24.45
CA VAL A 224 -25.02 40.96 -23.93
C VAL A 224 -24.16 42.22 -23.91
N ALA A 225 -22.91 42.13 -23.46
CA ALA A 225 -21.98 43.25 -23.47
C ALA A 225 -21.66 43.73 -24.90
N PHE A 226 -21.47 42.80 -25.84
CA PHE A 226 -21.24 43.12 -27.25
C PHE A 226 -22.46 43.83 -27.87
N ALA A 227 -23.67 43.31 -27.65
CA ALA A 227 -24.90 43.95 -28.12
C ALA A 227 -25.05 45.36 -27.53
N GLY A 228 -24.78 45.54 -26.23
CA GLY A 228 -24.79 46.84 -25.57
C GLY A 228 -23.78 47.81 -26.19
N ALA A 229 -22.56 47.36 -26.49
CA ALA A 229 -21.53 48.18 -27.13
C ALA A 229 -21.93 48.61 -28.56
N VAL A 230 -22.56 47.72 -29.32
CA VAL A 230 -23.09 48.06 -30.66
C VAL A 230 -24.18 49.12 -30.55
N VAL A 231 -25.14 48.96 -29.63
CA VAL A 231 -26.21 49.95 -29.41
C VAL A 231 -25.64 51.29 -28.97
N LEU A 232 -24.69 51.31 -28.03
CA LEU A 232 -24.03 52.55 -27.59
C LEU A 232 -23.30 53.23 -28.75
N SER A 233 -22.57 52.47 -29.57
CA SER A 233 -21.86 53.02 -30.74
C SER A 233 -22.82 53.63 -31.76
N LEU A 234 -23.98 52.99 -31.99
CA LEU A 234 -25.01 53.50 -32.88
C LEU A 234 -25.67 54.78 -32.33
N LEU A 235 -25.87 54.87 -31.01
CA LEU A 235 -26.42 56.06 -30.36
C LEU A 235 -25.41 57.22 -30.33
N ASP A 236 -24.12 56.96 -30.10
CA ASP A 236 -23.06 57.97 -30.20
C ASP A 236 -22.91 58.50 -31.63
N THR A 237 -23.14 57.67 -32.65
CA THR A 237 -23.13 58.09 -34.06
C THR A 237 -24.37 58.93 -34.43
N GLY A 238 -25.45 58.85 -33.64
CA GLY A 238 -26.69 59.62 -33.85
C GLY A 238 -26.74 60.99 -33.17
N SER A 239 -25.73 61.33 -32.35
CA SER A 239 -25.66 62.61 -31.63
C SER A 239 -24.67 63.62 -32.22
N SER A 240 -24.00 63.29 -33.33
CA SER A 240 -23.03 64.19 -33.98
C SER A 240 -23.65 65.10 -35.06
N ASP A 241 -24.93 65.46 -34.94
CA ASP A 241 -25.59 66.45 -35.81
C ASP A 241 -26.29 67.54 -35.00
N GLN A 242 -25.60 68.15 -34.01
CA GLN A 242 -25.88 69.55 -33.64
C GLN A 242 -24.77 70.21 -32.82
N GLU A 243 -23.60 70.47 -33.45
CA GLU A 243 -22.72 71.52 -32.94
C GLU A 243 -22.00 72.28 -34.06
N THR A 244 -22.77 73.02 -34.85
CA THR A 244 -22.26 74.14 -35.67
C THR A 244 -22.66 75.47 -35.05
N ARG A 245 -21.80 75.98 -34.17
CA ARG A 245 -21.49 77.41 -33.89
C ARG A 245 -20.63 77.37 -32.63
N THR A 246 -19.32 77.54 -32.70
CA THR A 246 -18.67 78.75 -33.19
C THR A 246 -17.21 78.43 -33.47
N HIS A 247 -16.81 78.63 -34.72
CA HIS A 247 -15.43 78.88 -35.07
C HIS A 247 -15.10 80.27 -34.52
N ASP A 248 -14.36 80.35 -33.42
CA ASP A 248 -13.59 81.56 -33.12
C ASP A 248 -12.12 81.19 -33.07
N SER A 249 -11.41 81.68 -34.08
CA SER A 249 -9.99 81.47 -34.27
C SER A 249 -9.27 82.52 -33.47
N GLN A 250 -8.85 82.19 -32.24
CA GLN A 250 -7.83 82.97 -31.57
C GLN A 250 -6.52 82.19 -31.51
N ILE A 251 -5.64 82.56 -32.44
CA ILE A 251 -4.21 82.28 -32.40
C ILE A 251 -3.63 83.14 -31.27
N THR A 252 -3.16 82.50 -30.20
CA THR A 252 -2.07 83.02 -29.38
C THR A 252 -1.14 81.85 -29.04
N GLN A 253 0.00 81.80 -29.73
CA GLN A 253 1.15 81.03 -29.28
C GLN A 253 1.75 81.72 -28.05
N GLU A 254 1.96 81.00 -26.95
CA GLU A 254 3.24 81.04 -26.21
C GLU A 254 3.35 79.98 -25.10
N ALA A 255 4.54 79.38 -25.05
CA ALA A 255 5.25 78.88 -23.87
C ALA A 255 4.75 77.63 -23.09
N VAL A 256 5.40 76.51 -23.39
CA VAL A 256 5.90 75.51 -22.41
C VAL A 256 6.91 76.20 -21.45
N PRO A 257 7.29 75.72 -20.22
CA PRO A 257 6.87 74.57 -19.39
C PRO A 257 6.56 74.94 -17.91
N ARG A 258 6.02 74.00 -17.11
CA ARG A 258 6.66 73.56 -15.84
C ARG A 258 6.02 72.34 -15.19
N SER A 259 6.92 71.42 -14.89
CA SER A 259 6.85 70.30 -13.97
C SER A 259 6.67 70.72 -12.50
N LEU A 260 5.86 69.97 -11.76
CA LEU A 260 6.03 69.59 -10.34
C LEU A 260 4.82 68.68 -10.04
N GLY A 261 4.90 67.46 -9.55
CA GLY A 261 5.92 66.71 -8.84
C GLY A 261 5.15 65.77 -7.92
N THR A 262 5.56 64.50 -7.86
CA THR A 262 5.35 63.56 -6.75
C THR A 262 3.91 63.24 -6.32
N SER A 263 3.46 62.02 -6.60
CA SER A 263 3.46 61.01 -5.53
C SER A 263 3.34 59.60 -6.10
N GLU A 264 4.33 58.79 -5.72
CA GLU A 264 4.41 57.35 -5.94
C GLU A 264 3.28 56.62 -5.22
N ALA A 265 2.75 55.58 -5.85
CA ALA A 265 2.35 54.37 -5.15
C ALA A 265 2.71 53.17 -6.03
N VAL A 266 3.84 52.58 -5.65
CA VAL A 266 4.44 51.35 -6.15
C VAL A 266 3.44 50.19 -6.07
N TYR A 267 3.10 49.57 -7.20
CA TYR A 267 2.49 48.25 -7.23
C TYR A 267 3.59 47.19 -7.27
N THR A 268 3.78 46.49 -6.16
CA THR A 268 4.65 45.30 -6.07
C THR A 268 3.90 44.01 -6.40
N SER A 269 4.66 43.18 -7.13
CA SER A 269 4.69 41.72 -7.10
C SER A 269 3.51 40.90 -7.66
N VAL A 270 3.72 40.58 -8.94
CA VAL A 270 3.41 39.32 -9.63
C VAL A 270 3.67 38.08 -8.76
N ASN A 271 2.64 37.26 -8.55
CA ASN A 271 2.77 35.89 -8.04
C ASN A 271 3.41 35.00 -9.11
N ARG A 272 4.70 34.69 -8.95
CA ARG A 272 5.34 33.51 -9.57
C ARG A 272 5.35 32.38 -8.54
N GLY A 273 4.56 31.34 -8.77
CA GLY A 273 4.66 30.08 -8.04
C GLY A 273 5.95 29.33 -8.40
N PRO A 274 6.59 28.61 -7.47
CA PRO A 274 7.76 27.78 -7.78
C PRO A 274 7.34 26.48 -8.51
N PRO A 275 8.16 25.98 -9.47
CA PRO A 275 7.91 24.70 -10.12
C PRO A 275 8.27 23.51 -9.22
N LEU A 276 7.49 22.44 -9.37
CA LEU A 276 7.73 21.10 -8.85
C LEU A 276 9.11 20.58 -9.29
N ASP A 277 9.94 20.16 -8.32
CA ASP A 277 11.03 19.24 -8.62
C ASP A 277 11.16 18.16 -7.54
N ARG A 278 11.16 16.93 -8.06
CA ARG A 278 11.97 15.76 -7.71
C ARG A 278 11.97 15.19 -6.27
N ALA A 279 11.68 13.89 -6.24
CA ALA A 279 11.79 12.99 -5.11
C ALA A 279 13.22 12.91 -4.55
N GLU A 280 13.35 13.00 -3.22
CA GLU A 280 14.57 12.66 -2.50
C GLU A 280 14.43 11.30 -1.80
N VAL A 281 15.40 10.44 -2.14
CA VAL A 281 15.73 9.16 -1.52
C VAL A 281 16.39 9.46 -0.17
N TYR A 282 15.83 8.93 0.93
CA TYR A 282 16.48 9.04 2.23
C TYR A 282 17.35 7.80 2.48
N THR A 283 18.66 7.99 2.37
CA THR A 283 19.69 7.01 2.69
C THR A 283 20.02 7.03 4.18
N SER A 284 20.20 5.84 4.73
CA SER A 284 20.57 5.49 6.10
C SER A 284 21.77 6.27 6.69
N LYS A 285 21.73 6.53 8.00
CA LYS A 285 22.91 6.74 8.85
C LYS A 285 22.86 5.77 10.02
N LEU A 286 23.68 4.73 9.92
CA LEU A 286 24.21 3.95 11.03
C LEU A 286 25.21 4.84 11.79
N GLN A 287 25.23 4.77 13.11
CA GLN A 287 26.27 5.40 13.92
C GLN A 287 26.73 4.40 14.97
N ASP A 288 28.05 4.18 14.97
CA ASP A 288 28.82 3.36 15.90
C ASP A 288 28.68 3.81 17.37
#